data_AF-J1JH94-F1
#
_entry.id   AF-J1JH94-F1
#
_cell.length_a   1.000
_cell.length_b   1.000
_cell.length_c   1.000
_cell.angle_alpha   90.00
_cell.angle_beta   90.00
_cell.angle_gamma   90.00
#
_symmetry.space_group_name_H-M   'P 1'
#
loop_
_entity.id
_entity.type
_entity.pdbx_description
1 polymer ?
#
loop_
_entity_poly.entity_id
_entity_poly.type
_entity_poly.pdbx_seq_one_letter_code
_entity_poly.pdbx_strand_id
1 'polypeptide(L)'
;FTKEINNAIADVQGDSLVKKEIDTNQITIGKAVEGGEINIANSHGEARTLSGVKEATKSDEAVNKGQLDENLEKLSTSLQSVDSAVVHYDKNARGEINYASVTLGGKEKPLVGLHNVANGVISSESHDAINGSQLYALGSGVAKSLGGGA
;
A
#
# COMPACT_ATOMS: atom_id res chain seq x y z
N PHE A 1 12.76 18.18 59.45
CA PHE A 1 13.30 19.09 58.41
C PHE A 1 14.31 18.42 57.47
N THR A 2 15.61 18.30 57.77
CA THR A 2 16.59 17.81 56.76
C THR A 2 16.29 16.39 56.26
N LYS A 3 15.83 15.49 57.14
CA LYS A 3 15.48 14.12 56.77
C LYS A 3 14.24 14.03 55.88
N GLU A 4 13.23 14.87 56.12
CA GLU A 4 12.02 14.92 55.29
C GLU A 4 12.30 15.50 53.90
N ILE A 5 13.15 16.53 53.82
CA ILE A 5 13.59 17.11 52.55
C ILE A 5 14.36 16.08 51.72
N ASN A 6 15.28 15.35 52.36
CA ASN A 6 16.05 14.31 51.67
C ASN A 6 15.17 13.18 51.14
N ASN A 7 14.13 12.79 51.89
CA ASN A 7 13.17 11.80 51.43
C ASN A 7 12.37 12.31 50.21
N ALA A 8 11.84 13.54 50.26
CA ALA A 8 11.10 14.12 49.14
C ALA A 8 11.96 14.26 47.86
N ILE A 9 13.26 14.56 48.00
CA ILE A 9 14.19 14.60 46.86
C ILE A 9 14.38 13.20 46.26
N ALA A 10 14.55 12.18 47.11
CA ALA A 10 14.69 10.80 46.66
C ALA A 10 13.43 10.33 45.92
N ASP A 11 12.24 10.69 46.41
CA ASP A 11 10.96 10.36 45.80
C ASP A 11 10.81 11.05 44.42
N VAL A 12 11.10 12.35 44.31
CA VAL A 12 11.07 13.09 43.03
C VAL A 12 12.06 12.53 42.01
N GLN A 13 13.24 12.07 42.45
CA GLN A 13 14.21 11.40 41.57
C GLN A 13 13.74 10.00 41.15
N GLY A 14 13.09 9.26 42.06
CA GLY A 14 12.49 7.96 41.83
C GLY A 14 11.36 8.01 40.80
N ASP A 15 10.46 8.98 40.95
CA ASP A 15 9.20 9.10 40.20
C ASP A 15 9.33 9.90 38.88
N SER A 16 10.53 10.37 38.52
CA SER A 16 10.69 11.15 37.29
C SER A 16 10.28 10.35 36.06
N LEU A 17 9.31 10.85 35.30
CA LEU A 17 8.82 10.22 34.07
C LEU A 17 9.74 10.45 32.88
N VAL A 18 10.66 11.42 32.95
CA VAL A 18 11.65 11.71 31.92
C VAL A 18 13.03 11.66 32.56
N LYS A 19 13.84 10.67 32.17
CA LYS A 19 15.16 10.42 32.76
C LYS A 19 16.24 10.37 31.69
N LYS A 20 17.32 11.13 31.90
CA LYS A 20 18.56 10.97 31.14
C LYS A 20 19.40 9.88 31.80
N GLU A 21 19.58 8.78 31.10
CA GLU A 21 20.51 7.71 31.47
C GLU A 21 21.94 8.27 31.37
N ILE A 22 22.68 8.28 32.47
CA ILE A 22 24.00 8.94 32.53
C ILE A 22 25.01 8.22 31.64
N ASP A 23 24.99 6.89 31.65
CA ASP A 23 25.97 6.08 30.92
C ASP A 23 25.76 6.13 29.40
N THR A 24 24.50 6.18 28.94
CA THR A 24 24.16 6.15 27.51
C THR A 24 23.79 7.53 26.95
N ASN A 25 23.64 8.54 27.80
CA ASN A 25 23.05 9.84 27.50
C ASN A 25 21.63 9.80 26.90
N GLN A 26 20.93 8.65 26.94
CA GLN A 26 19.59 8.51 26.38
C GLN A 26 18.55 9.18 27.29
N ILE A 27 17.61 9.90 26.69
CA ILE A 27 16.41 10.36 27.38
C ILE A 27 15.34 9.28 27.22
N THR A 28 14.82 8.79 28.33
CA THR A 28 13.76 7.78 28.38
C THR A 28 12.49 8.39 28.95
N ILE A 29 11.34 7.88 28.51
CA ILE A 29 10.02 8.27 29.01
C ILE A 29 9.40 7.05 29.67
N GLY A 30 9.16 7.10 30.98
CA GLY A 30 8.44 6.06 31.72
C GLY A 30 9.16 4.71 31.86
N LYS A 31 10.46 4.59 31.54
CA LYS A 31 11.18 3.29 31.51
C LYS A 31 11.13 2.50 32.82
N ALA A 32 11.04 3.15 33.97
CA ALA A 32 11.07 2.52 35.30
C ALA A 32 9.69 2.26 35.92
N VAL A 33 8.61 2.61 35.23
CA VAL A 33 7.22 2.46 35.70
C VAL A 33 6.42 1.59 34.73
N GLU A 34 5.36 0.95 35.22
CA GLU A 34 4.45 0.17 34.39
C GLU A 34 3.57 1.09 33.50
N GLY A 35 3.01 0.53 32.42
CA GLY A 35 2.13 1.25 31.49
C GLY A 35 2.33 0.81 30.04
N GLY A 36 1.31 0.99 29.20
CA GLY A 36 1.34 0.60 27.78
C GLY A 36 1.20 1.75 26.79
N GLU A 37 0.99 2.99 27.27
CA GLU A 37 0.67 4.14 26.43
C GLU A 37 1.36 5.41 26.94
N ILE A 38 1.87 6.21 26.01
CA ILE A 38 2.26 7.61 26.25
C ILE A 38 1.24 8.51 25.56
N ASN A 39 0.29 9.04 26.33
CA ASN A 39 -0.72 9.96 25.81
C ASN A 39 -0.18 11.41 25.82
N ILE A 40 -0.10 12.02 24.65
CA ILE A 40 0.37 13.40 24.46
C ILE A 40 -0.75 14.41 24.16
N ALA A 41 -2.00 14.05 24.41
CA ALA A 41 -3.13 14.97 24.29
C ALA A 41 -3.10 16.05 25.37
N ASN A 42 -3.67 17.23 25.08
CA ASN A 42 -3.76 18.30 26.07
C ASN A 42 -4.83 18.03 27.13
N SER A 43 -4.99 18.95 28.09
CA SER A 43 -5.98 18.82 29.17
C SER A 43 -7.44 18.80 28.68
N HIS A 44 -7.68 19.14 27.42
CA HIS A 44 -8.98 19.06 26.76
C HIS A 44 -9.12 17.79 25.89
N GLY A 45 -8.10 16.92 25.85
CA GLY A 45 -8.08 15.71 25.02
C GLY A 45 -7.70 15.96 23.56
N GLU A 46 -7.22 17.16 23.20
CA GLU A 46 -6.84 17.48 21.82
C GLU A 46 -5.44 16.95 21.48
N ALA A 47 -5.28 16.45 20.26
CA ALA A 47 -4.00 15.98 19.75
C ALA A 47 -2.94 17.10 19.67
N ARG A 48 -1.68 16.73 19.80
CA ARG A 48 -0.52 17.64 19.64
C ARG A 48 0.38 17.18 18.50
N THR A 49 1.11 18.12 17.92
CA THR A 49 2.20 17.82 16.99
C THR A 49 3.42 17.32 17.76
N LEU A 50 3.94 16.15 17.39
CA LEU A 50 5.24 15.65 17.83
C LEU A 50 6.29 15.94 16.75
N SER A 51 7.01 17.05 16.88
CA SER A 51 8.05 17.47 15.93
C SER A 51 9.45 17.00 16.36
N GLY A 52 10.40 16.98 15.41
CA GLY A 52 11.79 16.57 15.68
C GLY A 52 12.00 15.05 15.69
N VAL A 53 11.01 14.28 15.25
CA VAL A 53 11.13 12.83 15.05
C VAL A 53 12.06 12.57 13.86
N LYS A 54 13.26 12.05 14.16
CA LYS A 54 14.23 11.60 13.15
C LYS A 54 13.64 10.42 12.37
N GLU A 55 14.11 10.22 11.14
CA GLU A 55 13.78 9.03 10.36
C GLU A 55 14.11 7.74 11.13
N ALA A 56 13.13 6.85 11.21
CA ALA A 56 13.25 5.51 11.76
C ALA A 56 14.19 4.63 10.92
N THR A 57 15.09 3.95 11.59
CA THR A 57 16.03 2.96 11.07
C THR A 57 15.80 1.56 11.65
N LYS A 58 15.02 1.45 12.73
CA LYS A 58 14.63 0.19 13.39
C LYS A 58 13.13 -0.02 13.36
N SER A 59 12.67 -1.25 13.57
CA SER A 59 11.25 -1.62 13.51
C SER A 59 10.42 -1.14 14.71
N ASP A 60 11.07 -0.65 15.77
CA ASP A 60 10.47 -0.14 17.00
C ASP A 60 10.57 1.39 17.13
N GLU A 61 10.96 2.08 16.06
CA GLU A 61 11.05 3.55 16.01
C GLU A 61 9.80 4.16 15.37
N ALA A 62 9.43 5.37 15.81
CA ALA A 62 8.32 6.10 15.20
C ALA A 62 8.72 6.60 13.79
N VAL A 63 7.84 6.37 12.82
CA VAL A 63 8.01 6.90 11.45
C VAL A 63 7.63 8.39 11.40
N ASN A 64 8.44 9.19 10.73
CA ASN A 64 8.13 10.61 10.52
C ASN A 64 7.40 10.85 9.18
N LYS A 65 6.90 12.07 8.97
CA LYS A 65 6.17 12.43 7.74
C LYS A 65 7.03 12.28 6.47
N GLY A 66 8.31 12.63 6.54
CA GLY A 66 9.22 12.53 5.38
C GLY A 66 9.35 11.08 4.88
N GLN A 67 9.51 10.12 5.79
CA GLN A 67 9.54 8.70 5.44
C GLN A 67 8.23 8.20 4.86
N LEU A 68 7.10 8.66 5.38
CA LEU A 68 5.78 8.30 4.86
C LEU A 68 5.59 8.84 3.44
N ASP A 69 5.90 10.13 3.22
CA ASP A 69 5.78 10.78 1.91
C ASP A 69 6.68 10.10 0.88
N GLU A 70 7.96 9.84 1.21
CA GLU A 70 8.92 9.19 0.31
C GLU A 70 8.48 7.77 -0.06
N ASN A 71 8.00 6.99 0.91
CA ASN A 71 7.51 5.64 0.64
C ASN A 71 6.22 5.65 -0.18
N LEU A 72 5.33 6.62 0.03
CA LEU A 72 4.12 6.79 -0.77
C LEU A 72 4.46 7.19 -2.21
N GLU A 73 5.43 8.08 -2.40
CA GLU A 73 5.90 8.48 -3.72
C GLU A 73 6.52 7.29 -4.45
N LYS A 74 7.43 6.54 -3.80
CA LYS A 74 8.02 5.32 -4.36
C LYS A 74 6.94 4.32 -4.79
N LEU A 75 5.94 4.07 -3.94
CA LEU A 75 4.82 3.18 -4.26
C LEU A 75 4.03 3.69 -5.48
N SER A 76 3.70 4.98 -5.52
CA SER A 76 2.98 5.61 -6.63
C SER A 76 3.75 5.47 -7.94
N THR A 77 5.05 5.74 -7.94
CA THR A 77 5.91 5.59 -9.12
C THR A 77 6.00 4.13 -9.57
N SER A 78 6.17 3.18 -8.64
CA SER A 78 6.19 1.75 -8.98
C SER A 78 4.89 1.30 -9.64
N LEU A 79 3.73 1.79 -9.19
CA LEU A 79 2.44 1.44 -9.77
C LEU A 79 2.21 2.06 -11.15
N GLN A 80 2.84 3.20 -11.44
CA GLN A 80 2.72 3.91 -12.72
C GLN A 80 3.81 3.54 -13.73
N SER A 81 4.81 2.75 -13.33
CA SER A 81 5.92 2.41 -14.21
C SER A 81 5.48 1.41 -15.28
N VAL A 82 6.19 1.40 -16.42
CA VAL A 82 5.97 0.41 -17.49
C VAL A 82 6.37 -1.01 -17.10
N ASP A 83 7.11 -1.16 -16.00
CA ASP A 83 7.48 -2.45 -15.40
C ASP A 83 6.41 -2.93 -14.39
N SER A 84 5.41 -2.10 -14.09
CA SER A 84 4.24 -2.48 -13.31
C SER A 84 3.49 -3.61 -14.02
N ALA A 85 3.20 -4.69 -13.30
CA ALA A 85 2.40 -5.81 -13.81
C ALA A 85 0.89 -5.46 -13.93
N VAL A 86 0.54 -4.17 -13.81
CA VAL A 86 -0.84 -3.68 -13.85
C VAL A 86 -1.24 -3.40 -15.30
N VAL A 87 -2.42 -3.86 -15.69
CA VAL A 87 -3.05 -3.49 -16.96
C VAL A 87 -3.79 -2.16 -16.76
N HIS A 88 -3.40 -1.13 -17.52
CA HIS A 88 -4.01 0.18 -17.47
C HIS A 88 -4.96 0.41 -18.66
N TYR A 89 -5.98 1.22 -18.44
CA TYR A 89 -6.69 1.87 -19.54
C TYR A 89 -5.74 2.77 -20.32
N ASP A 90 -6.01 2.90 -21.62
CA ASP A 90 -5.25 3.79 -22.47
C ASP A 90 -5.49 5.25 -22.07
N LYS A 91 -4.56 6.14 -22.45
CA LYS A 91 -4.74 7.59 -22.32
C LYS A 91 -4.97 8.21 -23.70
N ASN A 92 -5.82 9.22 -23.76
CA ASN A 92 -6.00 10.01 -24.98
C ASN A 92 -4.80 10.96 -25.21
N ALA A 93 -4.79 11.68 -26.32
CA ALA A 93 -3.71 12.61 -26.66
C ALA A 93 -3.51 13.77 -25.66
N ARG A 94 -4.49 14.03 -24.79
CA ARG A 94 -4.42 15.03 -23.72
C ARG A 94 -3.95 14.43 -22.38
N GLY A 95 -3.70 13.13 -22.34
CA GLY A 95 -3.28 12.41 -21.13
C GLY A 95 -4.43 11.98 -20.21
N GLU A 96 -5.69 12.17 -20.62
CA GLU A 96 -6.86 11.75 -19.86
C GLU A 96 -7.12 10.26 -20.06
N ILE A 97 -7.68 9.58 -19.04
CA ILE A 97 -8.00 8.16 -19.09
C ILE A 97 -9.12 7.90 -20.11
N ASN A 98 -8.88 6.96 -21.03
CA ASN A 98 -9.86 6.45 -21.97
C ASN A 98 -10.41 5.10 -21.49
N TYR A 99 -11.56 5.12 -20.83
CA TYR A 99 -12.22 3.91 -20.32
C TYR A 99 -12.77 2.97 -21.42
N ALA A 100 -12.72 3.36 -22.69
CA ALA A 100 -13.15 2.52 -23.81
C ALA A 100 -12.03 1.67 -24.39
N SER A 101 -10.78 1.77 -23.91
CA SER A 101 -9.64 1.07 -24.52
C SER A 101 -8.59 0.61 -23.51
N VAL A 102 -8.06 -0.58 -23.78
CA VAL A 102 -6.92 -1.18 -23.07
C VAL A 102 -6.00 -1.77 -24.13
N THR A 103 -4.78 -1.24 -24.24
CA THR A 103 -3.74 -1.80 -25.11
C THR A 103 -2.86 -2.78 -24.32
N LEU A 104 -2.98 -4.08 -24.61
CA LEU A 104 -2.14 -5.11 -24.00
C LEU A 104 -0.74 -5.12 -24.63
N GLY A 105 0.29 -5.32 -23.81
CA GLY A 105 1.69 -5.43 -24.25
C GLY A 105 2.36 -4.10 -24.60
N GLY A 106 1.59 -3.09 -24.98
CA GLY A 106 2.08 -1.77 -25.39
C GLY A 106 2.37 -1.67 -26.90
N LYS A 107 2.50 -0.45 -27.40
CA LYS A 107 2.77 -0.20 -28.82
C LYS A 107 4.12 -0.79 -29.22
N GLU A 108 4.17 -1.50 -30.35
CA GLU A 108 5.38 -2.13 -30.91
C GLU A 108 6.03 -3.22 -30.03
N LYS A 109 5.27 -3.77 -29.09
CA LYS A 109 5.67 -4.92 -28.28
C LYS A 109 5.04 -6.21 -28.82
N PRO A 110 5.56 -7.39 -28.44
CA PRO A 110 4.93 -8.65 -28.80
C PRO A 110 3.46 -8.70 -28.38
N LEU A 111 2.64 -9.39 -29.17
CA LEU A 111 1.23 -9.60 -28.85
C LEU A 111 1.09 -10.38 -27.54
N VAL A 112 0.09 -10.01 -26.74
CA VAL A 112 -0.23 -10.68 -25.47
C VAL A 112 -1.23 -11.79 -25.71
N GLY A 113 -0.89 -13.01 -25.30
CA GLY A 113 -1.83 -14.11 -25.21
C GLY A 113 -2.78 -13.92 -24.03
N LEU A 114 -4.08 -13.84 -24.29
CA LEU A 114 -5.10 -13.85 -23.24
C LEU A 114 -5.56 -15.29 -22.99
N HIS A 115 -5.14 -15.85 -21.87
CA HIS A 115 -5.38 -17.25 -21.50
C HIS A 115 -6.37 -17.38 -20.35
N ASN A 116 -6.87 -18.60 -20.14
CA ASN A 116 -7.83 -18.91 -19.09
C ASN A 116 -9.12 -18.06 -19.14
N VAL A 117 -9.56 -17.73 -20.36
CA VAL A 117 -10.81 -17.01 -20.61
C VAL A 117 -11.95 -18.03 -20.62
N ALA A 118 -12.92 -17.87 -19.72
CA ALA A 118 -14.13 -18.68 -19.71
C ALA A 118 -14.95 -18.51 -21.00
N ASN A 119 -15.91 -19.40 -21.25
CA ASN A 119 -16.80 -19.25 -22.40
C ASN A 119 -17.66 -17.98 -22.22
N GLY A 120 -17.60 -17.05 -23.16
CA GLY A 120 -18.46 -15.88 -23.16
C GLY A 120 -19.89 -16.22 -23.57
N VAL A 121 -20.87 -15.47 -23.08
CA VAL A 121 -22.26 -15.64 -23.53
C VAL A 121 -22.38 -15.27 -25.01
N ILE A 122 -23.18 -16.02 -25.77
CA ILE A 122 -23.46 -15.72 -27.18
C ILE A 122 -24.92 -15.30 -27.30
N SER A 123 -25.15 -13.99 -27.42
CA SER A 123 -26.47 -13.35 -27.60
C SER A 123 -26.30 -11.97 -28.27
N SER A 124 -27.40 -11.33 -28.69
CA SER A 124 -27.35 -9.99 -29.31
C SER A 124 -26.84 -8.90 -28.37
N GLU A 125 -26.97 -9.10 -27.06
CA GLU A 125 -26.62 -8.13 -26.02
C GLU A 125 -25.29 -8.47 -25.32
N SER A 126 -24.57 -9.51 -25.78
CA SER A 126 -23.35 -9.95 -25.08
C SER A 126 -22.18 -8.99 -25.27
N HIS A 127 -21.40 -8.81 -24.22
CA HIS A 127 -20.13 -8.06 -24.21
C HIS A 127 -18.96 -8.91 -23.74
N ASP A 128 -19.17 -10.22 -23.62
CA ASP A 128 -18.14 -11.14 -23.16
C ASP A 128 -17.13 -11.44 -24.27
N ALA A 129 -15.87 -11.63 -23.88
CA ALA A 129 -14.88 -12.20 -24.77
C ALA A 129 -15.23 -13.67 -25.09
N ILE A 130 -15.14 -14.03 -26.37
CA ILE A 130 -15.29 -15.42 -26.84
C ILE A 130 -13.92 -16.09 -26.86
N ASN A 131 -13.83 -17.32 -26.38
CA ASN A 131 -12.58 -18.08 -26.38
C ASN A 131 -12.48 -19.07 -27.56
N GLY A 132 -11.30 -19.68 -27.71
CA GLY A 132 -11.02 -20.61 -28.81
C GLY A 132 -11.92 -21.85 -28.86
N SER A 133 -12.40 -22.36 -27.72
CA SER A 133 -13.26 -23.55 -27.69
C SER A 133 -14.62 -23.30 -28.33
N GLN A 134 -15.18 -22.10 -28.13
CA GLN A 134 -16.46 -21.71 -28.69
C GLN A 134 -16.35 -21.50 -30.21
N LEU A 135 -15.28 -20.82 -30.65
CA LEU A 135 -15.02 -20.64 -32.08
C LEU A 135 -14.79 -22.00 -32.79
N TYR A 136 -14.05 -22.90 -32.14
CA TYR A 136 -13.84 -24.26 -32.64
C TYR A 136 -15.17 -25.03 -32.79
N ALA A 137 -16.03 -25.01 -31.76
CA ALA A 137 -17.33 -25.68 -31.80
C ALA A 137 -18.23 -25.17 -32.94
N LEU A 138 -18.24 -23.84 -33.17
CA LEU A 138 -18.94 -23.24 -34.32
C LEU A 138 -18.38 -23.76 -35.64
N GLY A 139 -17.06 -23.74 -35.81
CA GLY A 139 -16.39 -24.22 -37.03
C GLY A 139 -16.68 -25.70 -37.31
N SER A 140 -16.66 -26.55 -36.29
CA SER A 140 -17.02 -27.97 -36.41
C SER A 140 -18.49 -28.17 -36.81
N GLY A 141 -19.41 -27.37 -36.26
CA GLY A 141 -20.83 -27.41 -36.61
C GLY A 141 -21.10 -27.06 -38.08
N VAL A 142 -20.40 -26.04 -38.60
CA VAL A 142 -20.48 -25.65 -40.01
C VAL A 142 -19.91 -26.74 -40.92
N ALA A 143 -18.71 -27.24 -40.62
CA ALA A 143 -18.08 -28.29 -41.42
C ALA A 143 -18.94 -29.56 -41.52
N LYS A 144 -19.57 -29.97 -40.42
CA LYS A 144 -20.51 -31.11 -40.42
C LYS A 144 -21.71 -30.88 -41.33
N SER A 145 -22.24 -29.67 -41.36
CA SER A 145 -23.39 -29.30 -42.19
C SER A 145 -23.05 -29.25 -43.68
N LEU A 146 -21.78 -28.99 -44.01
CA LEU A 146 -21.27 -28.94 -45.40
C LEU A 146 -20.67 -30.27 -45.87
N GLY A 147 -20.82 -31.35 -45.11
CA GLY A 147 -20.34 -32.67 -45.51
C GLY A 147 -18.84 -32.87 -45.31
N GLY A 148 -18.21 -32.20 -44.34
CA GLY A 148 -16.78 -32.36 -44.00
C GLY A 148 -16.36 -33.74 -43.47
N GLY A 149 -17.17 -34.77 -43.68
CA GLY A 149 -16.85 -36.19 -43.47
C GLY A 149 -17.18 -37.06 -44.68
N ALA A 150 -17.39 -36.48 -45.86
CA ALA A 150 -17.54 -37.17 -47.15
C ALA A 150 -16.21 -37.27 -47.89
#